data_AF-A0A5J4SN63-F1
#
_entry.id   AF-A0A5J4SN63-F1
#
_cell.length_a   1.000
_cell.length_b   1.000
_cell.length_c   1.000
_cell.angle_alpha   90.00
_cell.angle_beta   90.00
_cell.angle_gamma   90.00
#
_symmetry.space_group_name_H-M   'P 1'
#
loop_
_entity.id
_entity.type
_entity.pdbx_description
1 polymer ?
#
loop_
_entity_poly.entity_id
_entity_poly.type
_entity_poly.pdbx_seq_one_letter_code
_entity_poly.pdbx_strand_id
1 'polypeptide(L)'
;MDRIEIKLAYGMQSQVAKILNVNNRTLRDALRYQTRSPRSEWIRMTVVLSHKGYITGCDESEKIKHYRRLGISEDQLYALGIIDYRSFQDRVNNEIEK
;
A
#
# COMPACT_ATOMS: atom_id res chain seq x y z
N MET A 1 19.42 6.74 -2.23
CA MET A 1 17.97 6.98 -2.11
C MET A 1 17.27 5.70 -2.48
N ASP A 2 16.75 4.98 -1.49
CA ASP A 2 15.90 3.83 -1.74
C ASP A 2 14.65 4.30 -2.50
N ARG A 3 14.29 3.58 -3.56
CA ARG A 3 13.09 3.92 -4.34
C ARG A 3 11.88 3.33 -3.63
N ILE A 4 10.82 4.13 -3.48
CA ILE A 4 9.57 3.69 -2.86
C ILE A 4 8.99 2.51 -3.66
N GLU A 5 8.68 1.43 -2.96
CA GLU A 5 8.10 0.22 -3.55
C GLU A 5 7.16 -0.50 -2.58
N ILE A 6 6.19 -1.22 -3.13
CA ILE A 6 5.34 -2.15 -2.37
C ILE A 6 5.97 -3.54 -2.46
N LYS A 7 6.35 -4.08 -1.30
CA LYS A 7 6.86 -5.45 -1.18
C LYS A 7 5.73 -6.42 -0.85
N LEU A 8 5.92 -7.64 -1.34
CA LEU A 8 5.14 -8.81 -1.02
C LEU A 8 6.03 -9.81 -0.27
N ALA A 9 5.42 -10.72 0.48
CA ALA A 9 6.15 -11.84 1.05
C ALA A 9 6.86 -12.65 -0.05
N TYR A 10 7.97 -13.28 0.30
CA TYR A 10 8.79 -14.04 -0.64
C TYR A 10 7.95 -15.08 -1.40
N GLY A 11 8.11 -15.16 -2.73
CA GLY A 11 7.36 -16.09 -3.59
C GLY A 11 5.93 -15.67 -3.94
N MET A 12 5.34 -14.68 -3.26
CA MET A 12 3.93 -14.28 -3.51
C MET A 12 3.73 -13.54 -4.82
N GLN A 13 4.76 -12.89 -5.37
CA GLN A 13 4.60 -12.04 -6.56
C GLN A 13 3.97 -12.79 -7.75
N SER A 14 4.43 -14.01 -8.05
CA SER A 14 3.88 -14.79 -9.16
C SER A 14 2.47 -15.33 -8.88
N GLN A 15 2.13 -15.58 -7.62
CA GLN A 15 0.78 -15.99 -7.24
C GLN A 15 -0.20 -14.81 -7.39
N VAL A 16 0.16 -13.65 -6.86
CA VAL A 16 -0.63 -12.42 -6.95
C VAL A 16 -0.79 -11.99 -8.42
N ALA A 17 0.25 -12.09 -9.24
CA ALA A 17 0.16 -11.79 -10.67
C ALA A 17 -0.92 -12.65 -11.36
N LYS A 18 -0.96 -13.96 -11.05
CA LYS A 18 -1.98 -14.88 -11.56
C LYS A 18 -3.39 -14.50 -11.06
N ILE A 19 -3.54 -14.23 -9.76
CA ILE A 19 -4.84 -13.85 -9.16
C ILE A 19 -5.39 -12.58 -9.81
N LEU A 20 -4.55 -11.57 -10.02
CA LEU A 20 -4.93 -10.30 -10.63
C LEU A 20 -5.01 -10.35 -12.17
N ASN A 21 -4.79 -11.53 -12.77
CA ASN A 21 -4.73 -11.74 -14.22
C ASN A 21 -3.83 -10.72 -14.94
N VAL A 22 -2.61 -10.54 -14.44
CA VAL A 22 -1.57 -9.71 -15.04
C VAL A 22 -0.27 -10.50 -15.15
N ASN A 23 0.59 -10.12 -16.10
CA ASN A 23 1.93 -10.70 -16.15
C ASN A 23 2.80 -10.17 -14.99
N ASN A 24 3.85 -10.92 -14.65
CA ASN A 24 4.77 -10.57 -13.56
C ASN A 24 5.45 -9.20 -13.75
N ARG A 25 5.69 -8.78 -14.99
CA ARG A 25 6.31 -7.48 -15.30
C ARG A 25 5.37 -6.33 -14.97
N THR A 26 4.12 -6.40 -15.42
CA THR A 26 3.08 -5.41 -15.10
C THR A 26 2.88 -5.26 -13.59
N LEU A 27 2.82 -6.38 -12.85
CA LEU A 27 2.77 -6.34 -11.40
C LEU A 27 4.01 -5.65 -10.83
N ARG A 28 5.22 -6.06 -11.24
CA ARG A 28 6.49 -5.47 -10.77
C ARG A 28 6.55 -3.96 -11.01
N ASP A 29 6.20 -3.53 -12.20
CA ASP A 29 6.28 -2.12 -12.62
C ASP A 29 5.26 -1.28 -11.82
N ALA A 30 4.06 -1.83 -11.56
CA ALA A 30 3.07 -1.21 -10.68
C ALA A 30 3.57 -1.08 -9.23
N LEU A 31 4.14 -2.15 -8.66
CA LEU A 31 4.66 -2.18 -7.28
C LEU A 31 5.86 -1.25 -7.07
N ARG A 32 6.66 -1.02 -8.11
CA ARG A 32 7.81 -0.11 -8.11
C ARG A 32 7.46 1.33 -8.49
N TYR A 33 6.17 1.68 -8.57
CA TYR A 33 5.69 3.00 -8.95
C TYR A 33 6.26 3.50 -10.31
N GLN A 34 6.62 2.59 -11.23
CA GLN A 34 7.15 2.96 -12.55
C GLN A 34 6.06 3.52 -13.48
N THR A 35 4.79 3.32 -13.12
CA THR A 35 3.63 3.78 -13.86
C THR A 35 2.54 4.32 -12.94
N ARG A 36 1.90 5.40 -13.39
CA ARG A 36 0.78 6.09 -12.72
C ARG A 36 -0.57 5.82 -13.40
N SER A 37 -0.69 4.74 -14.16
CA SER A 37 -1.97 4.40 -14.78
C SER A 37 -3.01 4.02 -13.73
N PRO A 38 -4.32 4.29 -13.97
CA PRO A 38 -5.38 3.88 -13.04
C PRO A 38 -5.35 2.38 -12.73
N ARG A 39 -5.00 1.55 -13.72
CA ARG A 39 -4.80 0.11 -13.53
C ARG A 39 -3.68 -0.20 -12.53
N SER A 40 -2.57 0.54 -12.58
CA SER A 40 -1.45 0.34 -11.67
C SER A 40 -1.79 0.81 -10.25
N GLU A 41 -2.58 1.87 -10.11
CA GLU A 41 -3.12 2.29 -8.81
C GLU A 41 -4.04 1.23 -8.21
N TRP A 42 -4.95 0.68 -9.02
CA TRP A 42 -5.80 -0.43 -8.60
C TRP A 42 -5.00 -1.66 -8.17
N ILE A 43 -3.95 -2.03 -8.93
CA ILE A 43 -3.03 -3.12 -8.54
C ILE A 43 -2.40 -2.84 -7.18
N ARG A 44 -1.84 -1.63 -6.98
CA ARG A 44 -1.17 -1.25 -5.72
C ARG A 44 -2.13 -1.33 -4.53
N MET A 45 -3.32 -0.74 -4.66
CA MET A 45 -4.35 -0.78 -3.62
C MET A 45 -4.75 -2.23 -3.30
N THR A 46 -5.02 -3.04 -4.32
CA THR A 46 -5.43 -4.45 -4.15
C THR A 46 -4.33 -5.28 -3.48
N VAL A 47 -3.08 -5.04 -3.85
CA VAL A 47 -1.93 -5.73 -3.24
C VAL A 47 -1.80 -5.42 -1.76
N VAL A 48 -1.98 -4.15 -1.37
CA VAL A 48 -1.95 -3.76 0.04
C VAL A 48 -3.11 -4.38 0.82
N LEU A 49 -4.35 -4.19 0.34
CA LEU A 49 -5.56 -4.60 1.05
C LEU A 49 -5.73 -6.13 1.12
N SER A 50 -5.54 -6.83 -0.01
CA SER A 50 -5.92 -8.24 -0.15
C SER A 50 -4.74 -9.20 -0.03
N HIS A 51 -3.51 -8.71 -0.22
CA HIS A 51 -2.31 -9.56 -0.27
C HIS A 51 -1.22 -9.15 0.73
N LYS A 52 -1.58 -8.30 1.71
CA LYS A 52 -0.69 -7.83 2.77
C LYS A 52 0.61 -7.23 2.24
N GLY A 53 0.53 -6.55 1.09
CA GLY A 53 1.65 -5.80 0.56
C GLY A 53 1.97 -4.59 1.44
N TYR A 54 3.26 -4.31 1.63
CA TYR A 54 3.71 -3.23 2.51
C TYR A 54 4.66 -2.29 1.78
N ILE A 55 4.50 -0.98 2.03
CA ILE A 55 5.32 0.06 1.40
C ILE A 55 6.68 0.13 2.11
N THR A 56 7.74 0.26 1.33
CA THR A 56 9.13 0.41 1.79
C THR A 56 9.83 1.52 1.01
N GLY A 57 11.01 1.94 1.47
CA GLY A 57 11.81 2.99 0.82
C GLY A 57 11.40 4.42 1.19
N CYS A 58 10.65 4.59 2.29
CA CYS A 58 10.27 5.87 2.87
C CYS A 58 10.10 5.75 4.40
N ASP A 59 10.03 6.89 5.09
CA ASP A 59 9.71 6.93 6.53
C ASP A 59 8.22 6.65 6.81
N GLU A 60 7.85 6.50 8.08
CA GLU A 60 6.48 6.13 8.47
C GLU A 60 5.44 7.20 8.11
N SER A 61 5.79 8.48 8.20
CA SER A 61 4.90 9.60 7.86
C SER A 61 4.61 9.61 6.36
N GLU A 62 5.64 9.41 5.55
CA GLU A 62 5.51 9.27 4.10
C GLU A 62 4.75 8.00 3.72
N LYS A 63 5.02 6.88 4.40
CA LYS A 63 4.34 5.60 4.16
C LYS A 63 2.82 5.75 4.31
N ILE A 64 2.36 6.40 5.38
CA ILE A 64 0.93 6.68 5.61
C ILE A 64 0.36 7.61 4.53
N LYS A 65 1.10 8.66 4.14
CA LYS A 65 0.68 9.53 3.01
C LYS A 65 0.50 8.73 1.72
N HIS A 66 1.36 7.76 1.46
CA HIS A 66 1.23 6.91 0.28
C HIS A 66 0.01 5.98 0.35
N TYR A 67 -0.28 5.40 1.51
CA TYR A 67 -1.48 4.60 1.69
C TYR A 67 -2.77 5.42 1.49
N ARG A 68 -2.84 6.63 2.07
CA ARG A 68 -3.96 7.55 1.85
C ARG A 68 -4.14 7.92 0.39
N ARG A 69 -3.03 8.16 -0.34
CA ARG A 69 -3.06 8.41 -1.79
C ARG A 69 -3.58 7.22 -2.61
N LEU A 70 -3.46 6.00 -2.11
CA LEU A 70 -4.07 4.82 -2.71
C LEU A 70 -5.56 4.67 -2.37
N GLY A 71 -6.14 5.61 -1.62
CA GLY A 71 -7.54 5.56 -1.19
C GLY A 71 -7.79 4.64 0.01
N ILE A 72 -6.74 4.25 0.73
CA ILE A 72 -6.84 3.38 1.90
C ILE A 72 -7.10 4.23 3.14
N SER A 73 -8.19 3.94 3.86
CA SER A 73 -8.58 4.69 5.06
C SER A 73 -7.75 4.31 6.29
N GLU A 74 -7.76 5.15 7.31
CA GLU A 74 -7.08 4.87 8.58
C GLU A 74 -7.62 3.59 9.24
N ASP A 75 -8.93 3.34 9.20
CA ASP A 75 -9.53 2.10 9.71
C ASP A 75 -8.96 0.86 9.03
N GLN A 76 -8.76 0.92 7.71
CA GLN A 76 -8.17 -0.18 6.94
C GLN A 76 -6.69 -0.35 7.29
N LEU A 77 -5.95 0.74 7.49
CA LEU A 77 -4.55 0.67 7.92
C LEU A 77 -4.40 0.06 9.31
N TYR A 78 -5.31 0.41 10.23
CA TYR A 78 -5.36 -0.18 11.56
C TYR A 78 -5.71 -1.68 11.47
N ALA A 79 -6.71 -2.06 10.68
CA ALA A 79 -7.10 -3.46 10.49
C ALA A 79 -5.99 -4.32 9.85
N LEU A 80 -5.13 -3.70 9.02
CA LEU A 80 -3.95 -4.34 8.44
C LEU A 80 -2.74 -4.39 9.40
N GLY A 81 -2.84 -3.77 10.58
CA GLY A 81 -1.73 -3.66 11.54
C GLY A 81 -0.59 -2.77 11.07
N ILE A 82 -0.86 -1.85 10.13
CA ILE A 82 0.13 -0.90 9.61
C ILE A 82 0.34 0.25 10.60
N ILE A 83 -0.75 0.73 11.22
CA ILE A 83 -0.71 1.72 12.29
C ILE A 83 -1.19 1.07 13.60
N ASP A 84 -0.62 1.50 14.72
CA ASP A 84 -1.07 1.06 16.04
C ASP A 84 -2.31 1.83 16.52
N TYR A 85 -2.93 1.33 17.59
CA TYR A 85 -4.15 1.91 18.15
C TYR A 85 -3.97 3.36 18.64
N ARG A 86 -2.81 3.69 19.23
CA ARG A 86 -2.54 5.06 19.71
C ARG A 86 -2.46 6.04 18.55
N SER A 87 -1.69 5.67 17.52
CA SER A 87 -1.55 6.44 16.29
C SER A 87 -2.87 6.61 15.56
N PHE A 88 -3.73 5.59 15.58
CA PHE A 88 -5.08 5.66 15.04
C PHE A 88 -5.95 6.66 15.81
N GLN A 89 -6.01 6.56 17.15
CA GLN A 89 -6.78 7.49 17.97
C GLN A 89 -6.33 8.95 17.81
N ASP A 90 -5.01 9.20 17.86
CA ASP A 90 -4.47 10.55 17.70
C ASP A 90 -4.88 11.17 16.36
N ARG A 91 -4.88 10.39 15.28
CA ARG A 91 -5.24 10.88 13.94
C ARG A 91 -6.74 11.16 13.80
N VAL A 92 -7.59 10.27 14.30
CA VAL A 92 -9.05 10.47 14.29
C VAL A 92 -9.45 11.69 15.10
N ASN A 93 -8.86 11.87 16.29
CA ASN A 93 -9.16 13.02 17.15
C ASN A 93 -8.74 14.35 16.50
N ASN A 94 -7.59 14.39 15.82
CA ASN A 94 -7.13 15.58 15.08
C ASN A 94 -7.99 15.92 13.85
N GLU A 95 -8.79 14.99 13.33
CA GLU A 95 -9.76 15.25 12.24
C GLU A 95 -11.10 15.78 12.77
N ILE A 96 -11.45 15.50 14.03
CA ILE A 96 -12.68 16.00 14.68
C ILE A 96 -12.52 17.46 15.16
N GLU A 97 -11.29 17.89 15.45
CA GLU A 97 -10.98 19.26 15.92
C GLU A 97 -10.79 20.29 14.78
N LYS A 98 -11.00 19.91 13.51
CA LYS A 98 -10.90 20.77 12.32
C LYS A 98 -12.24 20.99 11.64
#